data_AF-A0AAU7X7Q7-F1
#
_entry.id   AF-A0AAU7X7Q7-F1
#
_cell.length_a   1.000
_cell.length_b   1.000
_cell.length_c   1.000
_cell.angle_alpha   90.00
_cell.angle_beta   90.00
_cell.angle_gamma   90.00
#
_symmetry.space_group_name_H-M   'P 1'
#
loop_
_entity.id
_entity.type
_entity.pdbx_description
1 polymer ?
#
loop_
_entity_poly.entity_id
_entity_poly.type
_entity_poly.pdbx_seq_one_letter_code
_entity_poly.pdbx_strand_id
1 'polypeptide(L)'
;MSKISFIDTQTTLELGPNETKTWHWNNAAPANAVWSAAAIPFATGDSTKGFTQDTRLEVTDVWHRLLVTEHKPFPQSQTVETKVETEIYYTIRNLSPSDHAKFKVVLSAVSA
;
A
#
# COMPACT_ATOMS: atom_id res chain seq x y z
N MET A 1 -7.55 -12.35 21.07
CA MET A 1 -7.98 -10.98 20.75
C MET A 1 -7.20 -10.58 19.52
N SER A 2 -7.87 -10.19 18.43
CA SER A 2 -7.18 -9.75 17.22
C SER A 2 -6.42 -8.45 17.48
N LYS A 3 -5.20 -8.36 16.92
CA LYS A 3 -4.39 -7.15 16.97
C LYS A 3 -4.55 -6.41 15.64
N ILE A 4 -4.85 -5.12 15.72
CA ILE A 4 -4.93 -4.24 14.55
C ILE A 4 -3.70 -3.34 14.55
N SER A 5 -2.98 -3.34 13.44
CA SER A 5 -1.86 -2.42 13.20
C SER A 5 -2.25 -1.47 12.08
N PHE A 6 -2.05 -0.18 12.30
CA PHE A 6 -2.22 0.87 11.28
C PHE A 6 -0.84 1.34 10.83
N ILE A 7 -0.64 1.34 9.52
CA ILE A 7 0.56 1.85 8.86
C ILE A 7 0.13 2.98 7.95
N ASP A 8 0.36 4.21 8.42
CA ASP A 8 0.35 5.38 7.52
C ASP A 8 1.67 5.35 6.75
N THR A 9 1.61 5.21 5.42
CA THR A 9 2.82 5.16 4.61
C THR A 9 3.56 6.49 4.59
N GLN A 10 2.94 7.57 5.10
CA GLN A 10 3.40 8.97 5.05
C GLN A 10 3.79 9.47 3.65
N THR A 11 3.51 8.67 2.62
CA THR A 11 3.90 8.96 1.26
C THR A 11 2.75 9.65 0.57
N THR A 12 2.99 10.88 0.13
CA THR A 12 2.05 11.58 -0.74
C THR A 12 2.15 11.01 -2.14
N LEU A 13 1.03 10.56 -2.66
CA LEU A 13 0.90 10.02 -4.01
C LEU A 13 0.03 10.93 -4.86
N GLU A 14 0.27 10.88 -6.17
CA GLU A 14 -0.52 11.62 -7.15
C GLU A 14 -0.97 10.70 -8.28
N LEU A 15 -2.23 10.86 -8.67
CA LEU A 15 -2.82 10.26 -9.86
C LEU A 15 -3.41 11.34 -10.76
N GLY A 16 -3.12 11.25 -12.05
CA GLY A 16 -3.83 12.02 -13.07
C GLY A 16 -5.30 11.59 -13.20
N PRO A 17 -6.12 12.35 -13.95
CA PRO A 17 -7.52 12.00 -14.20
C PRO A 17 -7.65 10.62 -14.86
N ASN A 18 -8.57 9.79 -14.38
CA ASN A 18 -8.79 8.40 -14.84
C ASN A 18 -7.55 7.47 -14.74
N GLU A 19 -6.47 7.89 -14.10
CA GLU A 19 -5.24 7.12 -14.00
C GLU A 19 -5.40 5.97 -12.99
N THR A 20 -4.79 4.83 -13.29
CA THR A 20 -4.67 3.69 -12.38
C THR A 20 -3.20 3.35 -12.20
N LYS A 21 -2.74 3.21 -10.95
CA LYS A 21 -1.38 2.76 -10.65
C LYS A 21 -1.39 1.72 -9.54
N THR A 22 -0.35 0.91 -9.52
CA THR A 22 -0.08 -0.09 -8.49
C THR A 22 1.16 0.33 -7.70
N TRP A 23 1.07 0.22 -6.39
CA TRP A 23 2.19 0.40 -5.48
C TRP A 23 2.37 -0.83 -4.62
N HIS A 24 3.52 -0.92 -3.96
CA HIS A 24 3.82 -1.99 -3.04
C HIS A 24 4.44 -1.46 -1.75
N TRP A 25 4.26 -2.20 -0.66
CA TRP A 25 4.86 -1.96 0.64
C TRP A 25 5.64 -3.20 1.09
N ASN A 26 6.95 -3.03 1.29
CA ASN A 26 7.86 -4.12 1.65
C ASN A 26 7.89 -4.35 3.16
N ASN A 27 8.39 -5.54 3.55
CA ASN A 27 8.54 -5.93 4.96
C ASN A 27 7.23 -5.82 5.76
N ALA A 28 6.12 -6.18 5.12
CA ALA A 28 4.80 -6.14 5.72
C ALA A 28 4.71 -7.16 6.86
N ALA A 29 4.53 -6.66 8.08
CA ALA A 29 4.44 -7.50 9.28
C ALA A 29 3.19 -7.16 10.10
N PRO A 30 2.47 -8.17 10.63
CA PRO A 30 2.78 -9.59 10.55
C PRO A 30 2.36 -10.23 9.21
N ALA A 31 3.08 -11.27 8.78
CA ALA A 31 2.91 -11.91 7.47
C ALA A 31 1.55 -12.62 7.30
N ASN A 32 0.96 -13.09 8.41
CA ASN A 32 -0.31 -13.80 8.46
C ASN A 32 -1.52 -12.88 8.74
N ALA A 33 -1.36 -11.56 8.59
CA ALA A 33 -2.49 -10.64 8.72
C ALA A 33 -3.35 -10.57 7.46
N VAL A 34 -4.63 -10.23 7.65
CA VAL A 34 -5.47 -9.70 6.57
C VAL A 34 -5.14 -8.24 6.39
N TRP A 35 -4.84 -7.84 5.16
CA TRP A 35 -4.45 -6.48 4.81
C TRP A 35 -5.56 -5.75 4.06
N SER A 36 -5.70 -4.46 4.35
CA SER A 36 -6.56 -3.54 3.61
C SER A 36 -5.82 -2.25 3.32
N ALA A 37 -6.12 -1.61 2.20
CA ALA A 37 -5.61 -0.29 1.84
C ALA A 37 -6.75 0.72 1.74
N ALA A 38 -6.51 1.94 2.22
CA ALA A 38 -7.41 3.07 2.05
C ALA A 38 -6.64 4.24 1.45
N ALA A 39 -7.14 4.76 0.32
CA ALA A 39 -6.61 5.96 -0.32
C ALA A 39 -7.37 7.18 0.23
N ILE A 40 -6.69 8.03 0.98
CA ILE A 40 -7.29 9.19 1.66
C ILE A 40 -6.93 10.46 0.90
N PRO A 41 -7.85 11.03 0.10
CA PRO A 41 -7.60 12.25 -0.63
C PRO A 41 -7.52 13.46 0.30
N PHE A 42 -6.80 14.48 -0.11
CA PHE A 42 -6.79 15.78 0.56
C PHE A 42 -6.80 16.92 -0.45
N ALA A 43 -7.25 18.09 0.02
CA ALA A 43 -7.41 19.28 -0.81
C ALA A 43 -6.06 19.78 -1.37
N THR A 44 -6.03 20.12 -2.66
CA THR A 44 -4.82 20.60 -3.35
C THR A 44 -4.92 22.01 -3.90
N GLY A 45 -6.12 22.60 -3.87
CA GLY A 45 -6.34 23.92 -4.45
C GLY A 45 -5.90 25.08 -3.56
N ASP A 46 -5.83 26.25 -4.19
CA ASP A 46 -5.40 27.49 -3.57
C ASP A 46 -6.58 28.24 -2.95
N SER A 47 -6.63 28.25 -1.62
CA SER A 47 -7.66 28.95 -0.85
C SER A 47 -7.73 30.46 -1.13
N THR A 48 -6.67 31.08 -1.66
CA THR A 48 -6.64 32.54 -1.94
C THR A 48 -7.38 32.92 -3.22
N LYS A 49 -7.58 31.98 -4.15
CA LYS A 49 -8.29 32.19 -5.42
C LYS A 49 -9.70 31.57 -5.44
N GLY A 50 -10.02 30.78 -4.42
CA GLY A 50 -11.18 29.91 -4.41
C GLY A 50 -11.00 28.71 -5.34
N PHE A 51 -11.41 27.53 -4.90
CA PHE A 51 -11.39 26.33 -5.74
C PHE A 51 -12.49 25.36 -5.30
N THR A 52 -12.88 24.51 -6.24
CA THR A 52 -13.74 23.34 -6.02
C THR A 52 -12.98 22.12 -6.51
N GLN A 53 -13.02 21.03 -5.75
CA GLN A 53 -12.34 19.77 -6.08
C GLN A 53 -13.27 18.61 -5.70
N ASP A 54 -13.51 17.70 -6.65
CA ASP A 54 -14.24 16.44 -6.41
C ASP A 54 -13.29 15.29 -6.71
N THR A 55 -12.62 14.79 -5.67
CA THR A 55 -11.65 13.70 -5.79
C THR A 55 -12.26 12.38 -5.38
N ARG A 56 -12.31 11.45 -6.33
CA ARG A 56 -12.85 10.10 -6.15
C ARG A 56 -11.75 9.08 -6.40
N LEU A 57 -11.42 8.30 -5.38
CA LEU A 57 -10.39 7.26 -5.44
C LEU A 57 -11.02 5.91 -5.12
N GLU A 58 -10.63 4.90 -5.89
CA GLU A 58 -11.03 3.52 -5.68
C GLU A 58 -9.79 2.65 -5.49
N VAL A 59 -9.74 1.89 -4.40
CA VAL A 59 -8.76 0.81 -4.25
C VAL A 59 -9.34 -0.42 -4.93
N THR A 60 -8.80 -0.79 -6.09
CA THR A 60 -9.38 -1.83 -6.95
C THR A 60 -8.90 -3.23 -6.60
N ASP A 61 -7.71 -3.33 -6.00
CA ASP A 61 -7.12 -4.61 -5.64
C ASP A 61 -6.14 -4.45 -4.48
N VAL A 62 -6.09 -5.46 -3.62
CA VAL A 62 -5.13 -5.61 -2.53
C VAL A 62 -4.73 -7.08 -2.44
N TRP A 63 -3.46 -7.37 -2.66
CA TRP A 63 -2.91 -8.71 -2.56
C TRP A 63 -1.54 -8.69 -1.89
N HIS A 64 -1.13 -9.85 -1.40
CA HIS A 64 0.14 -10.02 -0.70
C HIS A 64 1.05 -11.00 -1.43
N ARG A 65 2.34 -10.75 -1.37
CA ARG A 65 3.38 -11.65 -1.87
C ARG A 65 4.20 -12.16 -0.70
N LEU A 66 4.41 -13.48 -0.65
CA LEU A 66 5.35 -14.12 0.25
C LEU A 66 6.57 -14.55 -0.56
N LEU A 67 7.75 -14.06 -0.18
CA LEU A 67 9.02 -14.48 -0.76
C LEU A 67 9.82 -15.23 0.30
N VAL A 68 10.18 -16.48 0.01
CA VAL A 68 11.06 -17.30 0.85
C VAL A 68 12.33 -17.56 0.07
N THR A 69 13.46 -17.12 0.61
CA THR A 69 14.79 -17.37 0.03
C THR A 69 15.58 -18.23 1.00
N GLU A 70 15.97 -19.42 0.55
CA GLU A 70 16.83 -20.32 1.31
C GLU A 70 18.24 -20.29 0.75
N HIS A 71 19.22 -19.97 1.60
CA HIS A 71 20.63 -20.12 1.28
C HIS A 71 21.19 -21.35 1.99
N LYS A 72 21.53 -22.37 1.21
CA LYS A 72 22.18 -23.59 1.69
C LYS A 72 23.65 -23.59 1.27
N PRO A 73 24.60 -23.24 2.16
CA PRO A 73 26.02 -23.34 1.84
C PRO A 73 26.44 -24.81 1.66
N PHE A 74 27.22 -25.10 0.61
CA PHE A 74 27.87 -26.39 0.40
C PHE A 74 29.25 -26.38 1.08
N PRO A 75 29.72 -27.46 1.76
CA PRO A 75 29.10 -28.77 1.96
C PRO A 75 28.35 -28.88 3.30
N GLN A 76 27.02 -29.07 3.19
CA GLN A 76 26.00 -29.71 4.06
C GLN A 76 26.08 -29.69 5.61
N SER A 77 27.03 -29.00 6.26
CA SER A 77 27.20 -29.02 7.72
C SER A 77 26.82 -27.73 8.44
N GLN A 78 26.34 -26.71 7.74
CA GLN A 78 25.98 -25.42 8.34
C GLN A 78 24.48 -25.14 8.28
N THR A 79 24.02 -24.40 9.29
CA THR A 79 22.66 -23.88 9.46
C THR A 79 22.16 -23.26 8.15
N VAL A 80 20.97 -23.67 7.71
CA VAL A 80 20.30 -23.04 6.55
C VAL A 80 19.89 -21.64 6.95
N GLU A 81 20.28 -20.64 6.16
CA GLU A 81 19.79 -19.28 6.33
C GLU A 81 18.52 -19.11 5.48
N THR A 82 17.38 -18.96 6.15
CA THR A 82 16.09 -18.70 5.50
C THR A 82 15.70 -17.24 5.72
N LYS A 83 15.52 -16.50 4.63
CA LYS A 83 14.96 -15.15 4.63
C LYS A 83 13.50 -15.21 4.17
N VAL A 84 12.60 -14.65 4.97
CA VAL A 84 11.18 -14.52 4.64
C VAL A 84 10.82 -13.05 4.54
N GLU A 85 10.29 -12.64 3.38
CA GLU A 85 9.81 -11.29 3.13
C GLU A 85 8.34 -11.34 2.74
N THR A 86 7.58 -10.35 3.18
CA THR A 86 6.17 -10.18 2.81
C THR A 86 5.97 -8.78 2.25
N GLU A 87 5.29 -8.70 1.12
CA GLU A 87 5.00 -7.45 0.42
C GLU A 87 3.48 -7.32 0.25
N ILE A 88 2.95 -6.11 0.38
CA ILE A 88 1.54 -5.80 0.08
C ILE A 88 1.49 -4.95 -1.16
N TYR A 89 0.77 -5.42 -2.17
CA TYR A 89 0.49 -4.70 -3.39
C TYR A 89 -0.92 -4.17 -3.34
N TYR A 90 -1.10 -2.93 -3.78
CA TYR A 90 -2.41 -2.29 -3.87
C TYR A 90 -2.50 -1.44 -5.12
N THR A 91 -3.64 -1.52 -5.79
CA THR A 91 -3.93 -0.77 -7.01
C THR A 91 -4.99 0.27 -6.70
N ILE A 92 -4.73 1.52 -7.09
CA ILE A 92 -5.64 2.64 -6.86
C ILE A 92 -5.94 3.29 -8.20
N ARG A 93 -7.22 3.54 -8.43
CA ARG A 93 -7.76 4.24 -9.58
C ARG A 93 -8.31 5.60 -9.16
N ASN A 94 -7.94 6.63 -9.90
CA ASN A 94 -8.61 7.92 -9.84
C ASN A 94 -9.86 7.85 -10.73
N LEU A 95 -11.03 8.01 -10.12
CA LEU A 95 -12.32 8.05 -10.81
C LEU A 95 -12.74 9.48 -11.15
N SER A 96 -11.94 10.48 -10.76
CA SER A 96 -12.20 11.87 -11.07
C SER A 96 -11.94 12.12 -12.57
N PRO A 97 -12.92 12.63 -13.32
CA PRO A 97 -12.83 12.73 -14.78
C PRO A 97 -11.86 13.82 -15.24
N SER A 98 -11.69 14.88 -14.44
CA SER A 98 -10.91 16.07 -14.77
C SER A 98 -9.82 16.41 -13.76
N ASP A 99 -9.92 15.88 -12.54
CA ASP A 99 -9.13 16.36 -11.42
C ASP A 99 -7.96 15.42 -11.11
N HIS A 100 -6.79 16.00 -10.92
CA HIS A 100 -5.66 15.29 -10.31
C HIS A 100 -6.00 14.97 -8.85
N ALA A 101 -5.68 13.76 -8.42
CA ALA A 101 -5.87 13.34 -7.05
C ALA A 101 -4.53 13.32 -6.33
N LYS A 102 -4.41 14.08 -5.24
CA LYS A 102 -3.35 13.87 -4.24
C LYS A 102 -3.93 13.20 -3.00
N PHE A 103 -3.23 12.19 -2.51
CA PHE A 103 -3.71 11.36 -1.42
C PHE A 103 -2.56 10.70 -0.68
N LYS A 104 -2.86 10.20 0.51
CA LYS A 104 -2.00 9.26 1.24
C LYS A 104 -2.65 7.89 1.29
N VAL A 105 -1.86 6.86 1.54
CA VAL A 105 -2.37 5.50 1.71
C VAL A 105 -2.20 5.07 3.15
N VAL A 106 -3.30 4.59 3.73
CA VAL A 106 -3.29 3.93 5.03
C VAL A 106 -3.45 2.44 4.79
N LEU A 107 -2.46 1.67 5.21
CA LEU A 107 -2.52 0.21 5.25
C LEU A 107 -2.96 -0.20 6.65
N SER A 108 -3.87 -1.17 6.73
CA SER A 108 -4.28 -1.77 8.00
C SER A 108 -4.08 -3.27 7.94
N ALA A 109 -3.57 -3.84 9.02
CA ALA A 109 -3.32 -5.27 9.16
C ALA A 109 -4.08 -5.79 10.38
N VAL A 110 -4.88 -6.84 10.18
CA VAL A 110 -5.61 -7.54 11.24
C VAL A 110 -5.03 -8.94 11.38
N SER A 111 -4.41 -9.24 12.52
CA SER A 111 -3.90 -10.58 12.83
C SER A 111 -4.65 -11.19 14.02
N ALA A 112 -4.80 -12.52 14.00
CA ALA A 112 -5.41 -13.29 15.08
C ALA A 112 -4.55 -13.33 16.36
#